data_AF-A0A656D3G7-F1
#
_entry.id   AF-A0A656D3G7-F1
#
_cell.length_a   1.000
_cell.length_b   1.000
_cell.length_c   1.000
_cell.angle_alpha   90.00
_cell.angle_beta   90.00
_cell.angle_gamma   90.00
#
_symmetry.space_group_name_H-M   'P 1'
#
loop_
_entity.id
_entity.type
_entity.pdbx_description
1 polymer ?
#
loop_
_entity_poly.entity_id
_entity_poly.type
_entity_poly.pdbx_seq_one_letter_code
_entity_poly.pdbx_strand_id
1 'polypeptide(L)'
;MSDLFLILKFKLISIFKSTFETRWSGVLKELGSLIVFTGFALSTFISSNYATAYLLAEARIGLFLFHRILSMLLFILFVLVSLGNVIVAYSTLYKSKDLEFFLTTPIKPIKIYIVKFLDNFFYSSSTMFIFISAILLGYGSYFRKSFNFYIFSFIGVLIPFMLMSASFSITILMLILRLSKKN
;
A
#
# COMPACT_ATOMS: atom_id res chain seq x y z
N MET A 1 15.00 7.08 -21.21
CA MET A 1 14.76 6.19 -20.04
C MET A 1 15.71 6.51 -18.88
N SER A 2 16.94 6.94 -19.17
CA SER A 2 17.94 7.46 -18.21
C SER A 2 17.39 8.41 -17.15
N ASP A 3 16.64 9.43 -17.54
CA ASP A 3 16.27 10.53 -16.63
C ASP A 3 15.25 10.07 -15.57
N LEU A 4 14.35 9.15 -15.94
CA LEU A 4 13.33 8.63 -15.02
C LEU A 4 13.98 7.72 -13.97
N PHE A 5 14.95 6.92 -14.40
CA PHE A 5 15.76 6.09 -13.51
C PHE A 5 16.66 6.94 -12.61
N LEU A 6 17.24 8.04 -13.12
CA LEU A 6 18.03 9.00 -12.36
C LEU A 6 17.19 9.68 -11.27
N ILE A 7 15.97 10.13 -11.59
CA ILE A 7 15.07 10.77 -10.63
C ILE A 7 14.65 9.78 -9.54
N LEU A 8 14.24 8.55 -9.91
CA LEU A 8 13.89 7.50 -8.96
C LEU A 8 15.07 7.13 -8.07
N LYS A 9 16.26 6.96 -8.64
CA LYS A 9 17.49 6.64 -7.92
C LYS A 9 17.86 7.75 -6.93
N PHE A 10 17.84 9.02 -7.36
CA PHE A 10 18.18 10.15 -6.50
C PHE A 10 17.17 10.31 -5.37
N LYS A 11 15.89 10.05 -5.63
CA LYS A 11 14.84 10.11 -4.62
C LYS A 11 14.92 8.96 -3.63
N LEU A 12 15.19 7.74 -4.09
CA LEU A 12 15.49 6.58 -3.24
C LEU A 12 16.71 6.85 -2.35
N ILE A 13 17.79 7.39 -2.91
CA ILE A 13 19.00 7.76 -2.16
C ILE A 13 18.68 8.87 -1.14
N SER A 14 17.87 9.87 -1.49
CA SER A 14 17.48 10.95 -0.57
C SER A 14 16.62 10.45 0.57
N ILE A 15 15.67 9.52 0.32
CA ILE A 15 14.87 8.88 1.36
C ILE A 15 15.79 8.09 2.29
N PHE A 16 16.69 7.27 1.73
CA PHE A 16 17.62 6.46 2.52
C PHE A 16 18.61 7.29 3.35
N LYS A 17 19.04 8.45 2.82
CA LYS A 17 19.99 9.35 3.49
C LYS A 17 19.32 10.26 4.53
N SER A 18 18.04 10.58 4.35
CA SER A 18 17.23 11.35 5.33
C SER A 18 16.83 10.53 6.55
N THR A 19 16.65 9.21 6.42
CA THR A 19 16.35 8.31 7.55
C THR A 19 17.59 8.05 8.42
N PHE A 20 18.79 8.26 7.87
CA PHE A 20 20.09 8.05 8.54
C PHE A 20 20.73 9.33 9.07
N GLU A 21 19.95 10.32 9.51
CA GLU A 21 20.50 11.33 10.43
C GLU A 21 20.67 10.69 11.81
N THR A 22 21.92 10.28 12.10
CA THR A 22 22.41 9.71 13.36
C THR A 22 22.21 10.66 14.55
N ARG A 23 20.96 10.83 14.96
CA ARG A 23 20.54 11.32 16.27
C ARG A 23 19.96 10.13 17.03
N TRP A 24 20.42 9.90 18.26
CA TRP A 24 19.93 8.83 19.15
C TRP A 24 18.40 8.81 19.32
N SER A 25 17.76 9.97 19.23
CA SER A 25 16.29 10.11 19.23
C SER A 25 15.62 9.60 17.95
N GLY A 26 16.31 9.61 16.80
CA GLY A 26 15.83 9.05 15.53
C GLY A 26 15.82 7.52 15.56
N VAL A 27 16.89 6.90 16.06
CA VAL A 27 16.99 5.44 16.19
C VAL A 27 15.90 4.87 17.12
N LEU A 28 15.64 5.54 18.25
CA LEU A 28 14.56 5.14 19.16
C LEU A 28 13.17 5.23 18.52
N LYS A 29 12.92 6.24 17.68
CA LYS A 29 11.65 6.38 16.94
C LYS A 29 11.49 5.28 15.89
N GLU A 30 12.54 4.99 15.13
CA GLU A 30 12.53 3.91 14.12
C GLU A 30 12.28 2.55 14.78
N LEU A 31 13.00 2.23 15.86
CA LEU A 31 12.78 1.01 16.64
C LEU A 31 11.37 0.92 17.21
N GLY A 32 10.85 2.02 17.77
CA GLY A 32 9.49 2.10 18.26
C GLY A 32 8.45 1.83 17.17
N SER A 33 8.64 2.43 15.98
CA SER A 33 7.75 2.19 14.84
C SER A 33 7.79 0.73 14.37
N LEU A 34 8.98 0.12 14.35
CA LEU A 34 9.17 -1.27 13.94
C LEU A 34 8.47 -2.23 14.91
N ILE A 35 8.57 -1.99 16.22
CA ILE A 35 7.85 -2.75 17.25
C ILE A 35 6.33 -2.66 17.05
N VAL A 36 5.81 -1.45 16.78
CA VAL A 36 4.38 -1.26 16.55
C VAL A 36 3.91 -1.99 15.29
N PHE A 37 4.61 -1.83 14.17
CA PHE A 37 4.24 -2.49 12.91
C PHE A 37 4.33 -4.01 12.99
N THR A 38 5.36 -4.54 13.63
CA THR A 38 5.51 -5.99 13.85
C THR A 38 4.45 -6.54 14.80
N GLY A 39 4.18 -5.84 15.91
CA GLY A 39 3.10 -6.21 16.84
C GLY A 39 1.74 -6.22 16.15
N PHE A 40 1.45 -5.21 15.33
CA PHE A 40 0.21 -5.15 14.56
C PHE A 40 0.12 -6.25 13.50
N ALA A 41 1.22 -6.55 12.81
CA ALA A 41 1.30 -7.64 11.83
C ALA A 41 1.04 -9.01 12.49
N LEU A 42 1.69 -9.28 13.64
CA LEU A 42 1.50 -10.52 14.39
C LEU A 42 0.07 -10.65 14.91
N SER A 43 -0.50 -9.58 15.48
CA SER A 43 -1.88 -9.56 15.94
C SER A 43 -2.86 -9.89 14.80
N THR A 44 -2.65 -9.26 13.64
CA THR A 44 -3.47 -9.49 12.44
C THR A 44 -3.33 -10.92 11.92
N PHE A 45 -2.11 -11.47 11.91
CA PHE A 45 -1.84 -12.85 11.51
C PHE A 45 -2.56 -13.85 12.42
N ILE A 46 -2.43 -13.70 13.74
CA ILE A 46 -3.08 -14.56 14.74
C ILE A 46 -4.59 -14.46 14.59
N SER A 47 -5.12 -13.24 14.48
CA SER A 47 -6.55 -12.97 14.32
C SER A 47 -7.10 -13.62 13.04
N SER A 48 -6.40 -13.50 11.92
CA SER A 48 -6.80 -14.11 10.64
C SER A 48 -6.81 -15.64 10.70
N ASN A 49 -5.80 -16.26 11.32
CA ASN A 49 -5.74 -17.70 11.50
C ASN A 49 -6.86 -18.20 12.43
N TYR A 50 -7.09 -17.49 13.55
CA TYR A 50 -8.17 -17.80 14.48
C TYR A 50 -9.55 -17.65 13.84
N ALA A 51 -9.80 -16.56 13.11
CA ALA A 51 -11.04 -16.33 12.39
C ALA A 51 -11.30 -17.43 11.36
N THR A 52 -10.26 -17.86 10.63
CA THR A 52 -10.36 -18.96 9.66
C THR A 52 -10.72 -20.27 10.36
N ALA A 53 -10.05 -20.60 11.47
CA ALA A 53 -10.33 -21.79 12.25
C ALA A 53 -11.75 -21.78 12.84
N TYR A 54 -12.17 -20.66 13.40
CA TYR A 54 -13.51 -20.50 13.98
C TYR A 54 -14.61 -20.67 12.93
N LEU A 55 -14.47 -20.00 11.78
CA LEU A 55 -15.46 -20.06 10.71
C LEU A 55 -15.60 -21.48 10.14
N LEU A 56 -14.49 -22.19 9.95
CA LEU A 56 -14.51 -23.52 9.32
C LEU A 56 -14.83 -24.65 10.32
N ALA A 57 -14.26 -24.63 11.52
CA ALA A 57 -14.40 -25.72 12.50
C ALA A 57 -15.64 -25.56 13.39
N GLU A 58 -15.87 -24.36 13.91
CA GLU A 58 -16.92 -24.09 14.90
C GLU A 58 -18.24 -23.74 14.20
N ALA A 59 -18.23 -22.68 13.38
CA ALA A 59 -19.43 -22.21 12.68
C ALA A 59 -19.85 -23.10 11.50
N ARG A 60 -18.95 -23.98 11.03
CA ARG A 60 -19.16 -24.95 9.93
C ARG A 60 -19.84 -24.37 8.69
N ILE A 61 -19.55 -23.10 8.37
CA ILE A 61 -20.15 -22.40 7.21
C ILE A 61 -19.77 -23.03 5.85
N GLY A 62 -18.77 -23.91 5.84
CA GLY A 62 -18.26 -24.56 4.64
C GLY A 62 -17.30 -23.68 3.83
N LEU A 63 -16.50 -24.34 3.00
CA LEU A 63 -15.44 -23.70 2.21
C LEU A 63 -15.98 -22.67 1.22
N PHE A 64 -17.14 -22.91 0.61
CA PHE A 64 -17.72 -22.00 -0.38
C PHE A 64 -18.07 -20.65 0.22
N LEU A 65 -18.79 -20.64 1.36
CA LEU A 65 -19.15 -19.39 2.05
C LEU A 65 -17.91 -18.70 2.60
N PHE A 66 -16.94 -19.44 3.13
CA PHE A 66 -15.70 -18.88 3.64
C PHE A 66 -14.93 -18.09 2.57
N HIS A 67 -14.74 -18.63 1.37
CA HIS A 67 -14.07 -17.91 0.29
C HIS A 67 -14.86 -16.68 -0.17
N ARG A 68 -16.20 -16.71 -0.08
CA ARG A 68 -17.03 -15.54 -0.37
C ARG A 68 -16.85 -14.42 0.66
N ILE A 69 -16.78 -14.77 1.94
CA ILE A 69 -16.48 -13.83 3.03
C ILE A 69 -15.08 -13.24 2.85
N LEU A 70 -14.09 -14.06 2.52
CA LEU A 70 -12.73 -13.59 2.26
C LEU A 70 -12.70 -12.60 1.09
N SER A 71 -13.43 -12.89 0.01
CA SER A 71 -13.56 -11.98 -1.14
C SER A 71 -14.22 -10.65 -0.76
N MET A 72 -15.27 -10.68 0.06
CA MET A 72 -15.94 -9.47 0.56
C MET A 72 -15.00 -8.65 1.46
N LEU A 73 -14.24 -9.32 2.33
CA LEU A 73 -13.24 -8.68 3.18
C LEU A 73 -12.17 -7.98 2.35
N LEU A 74 -11.58 -8.67 1.37
CA LEU A 74 -10.59 -8.08 0.47
C LEU A 74 -11.17 -6.90 -0.31
N PHE A 75 -12.43 -6.98 -0.74
CA PHE A 75 -13.12 -5.88 -1.40
C PHE A 75 -13.32 -4.66 -0.49
N ILE A 76 -13.75 -4.87 0.76
CA ILE A 76 -13.89 -3.77 1.73
C ILE A 76 -12.54 -3.12 1.99
N LEU A 77 -11.48 -3.91 2.17
CA LEU A 77 -10.12 -3.40 2.29
C LEU A 77 -9.71 -2.61 1.05
N PHE A 78 -10.04 -3.08 -0.15
CA PHE A 78 -9.75 -2.36 -1.39
C PHE A 78 -10.35 -0.95 -1.39
N VAL A 79 -11.63 -0.84 -0.99
CA VAL A 79 -12.32 0.45 -0.89
C VAL A 79 -11.65 1.34 0.16
N LEU A 80 -11.34 0.81 1.34
CA LEU A 80 -10.68 1.57 2.42
C LEU A 80 -9.30 2.08 2.01
N VAL A 81 -8.46 1.24 1.39
CA VAL A 81 -7.15 1.65 0.88
C VAL A 81 -7.31 2.71 -0.21
N SER A 82 -8.30 2.55 -1.10
CA SER A 82 -8.54 3.52 -2.18
C SER A 82 -8.90 4.89 -1.62
N LEU A 83 -9.79 4.96 -0.63
CA LEU A 83 -10.16 6.23 0.00
C LEU A 83 -8.96 6.91 0.67
N GLY A 84 -8.11 6.15 1.37
CA GLY A 84 -6.87 6.68 1.93
C GLY A 84 -5.92 7.21 0.85
N ASN A 85 -5.79 6.46 -0.24
CA ASN A 85 -4.96 6.84 -1.38
C ASN A 85 -5.42 8.14 -2.05
N VAL A 86 -6.72 8.47 -2.08
CA VAL A 86 -7.23 9.75 -2.63
C VAL A 86 -6.64 10.94 -1.86
N ILE A 87 -6.63 10.88 -0.54
CA ILE A 87 -6.13 11.97 0.32
C ILE A 87 -4.63 12.16 0.14
N VAL A 88 -3.87 11.05 0.16
CA VAL A 88 -2.42 11.10 -0.06
C VAL A 88 -2.10 11.53 -1.50
N ALA A 89 -2.92 11.14 -2.47
CA ALA A 89 -2.76 11.52 -3.88
C ALA A 89 -2.90 13.03 -4.03
N TYR A 90 -3.85 13.65 -3.35
CA TYR A 90 -3.98 15.10 -3.36
C TYR A 90 -2.74 15.80 -2.81
N SER A 91 -2.23 15.34 -1.67
CA SER A 91 -1.02 15.92 -1.06
C SER A 91 0.22 15.77 -1.94
N THR A 92 0.38 14.63 -2.61
CA THR A 92 1.57 14.30 -3.40
C THR A 92 1.53 14.87 -4.82
N LEU A 93 0.39 14.79 -5.51
CA LEU A 93 0.24 15.18 -6.91
C LEU A 93 -0.12 16.67 -7.09
N TYR A 94 -0.79 17.31 -6.12
CA TYR A 94 -1.29 18.68 -6.28
C TYR A 94 -0.71 19.67 -5.27
N LYS A 95 -0.38 19.25 -4.04
CA LYS A 95 0.11 20.15 -2.97
C LYS A 95 1.63 20.07 -2.73
N SER A 96 2.34 19.20 -3.45
CA SER A 96 3.77 19.00 -3.23
C SER A 96 4.58 20.20 -3.73
N LYS A 97 5.42 20.78 -2.85
CA LYS A 97 6.30 21.92 -3.18
C LYS A 97 7.22 21.66 -4.38
N ASP A 98 7.67 20.42 -4.54
CA ASP A 98 8.55 20.03 -5.65
C ASP A 98 7.85 20.10 -7.02
N LEU A 99 6.52 20.12 -7.05
CA LEU A 99 5.76 20.15 -8.29
C LEU A 99 6.00 21.44 -9.07
N GLU A 100 6.06 22.59 -8.37
CA GLU A 100 6.35 23.89 -9.00
C GLU A 100 7.72 23.88 -9.68
N PHE A 101 8.72 23.27 -9.03
CA PHE A 101 10.05 23.09 -9.62
C PHE A 101 10.02 22.15 -10.83
N PHE A 102 9.35 21.00 -10.75
CA PHE A 102 9.29 20.08 -11.89
C PHE A 102 8.55 20.67 -13.10
N LEU A 103 7.54 21.52 -12.88
CA LEU A 103 6.78 22.18 -13.95
C LEU A 103 7.60 23.25 -14.70
N THR A 104 8.65 23.83 -14.09
CA THR A 104 9.53 24.79 -14.78
C THR A 104 10.66 24.12 -15.58
N THR A 105 10.89 22.83 -15.37
CA THR A 105 11.90 22.06 -16.11
C THR A 105 11.33 21.50 -17.43
N PRO A 106 12.16 21.30 -18.48
CA PRO A 106 11.73 20.74 -19.76
C PRO A 106 11.50 19.21 -19.70
N ILE A 107 10.96 18.71 -18.58
CA ILE A 107 10.65 17.29 -18.38
C ILE A 107 9.23 17.03 -18.88
N LYS A 108 9.06 15.94 -19.65
CA LYS A 108 7.72 15.55 -20.13
C LYS A 108 6.76 15.31 -18.95
N PRO A 109 5.51 15.84 -18.97
CA PRO A 109 4.54 15.69 -17.88
C PRO A 109 4.28 14.23 -17.46
N ILE A 110 4.32 13.30 -18.42
CA ILE A 110 4.14 11.86 -18.15
C ILE A 110 5.21 11.29 -17.20
N LYS A 111 6.46 11.79 -17.27
CA LYS A 111 7.53 11.35 -16.38
C LYS A 111 7.29 11.86 -14.95
N ILE A 112 6.83 13.10 -14.83
CA ILE A 112 6.48 13.72 -13.54
C ILE A 112 5.32 12.95 -12.89
N TYR A 113 4.29 12.62 -13.68
CA TYR A 113 3.16 11.81 -13.23
C TYR A 113 3.61 10.44 -12.69
N ILE A 114 4.46 9.70 -13.42
CA ILE A 114 4.93 8.38 -12.97
C ILE A 114 5.69 8.47 -11.65
N VAL A 115 6.56 9.47 -11.49
CA VAL A 115 7.32 9.66 -10.24
C VAL A 115 6.38 9.96 -9.08
N LYS A 116 5.42 10.89 -9.26
CA LYS A 116 4.45 11.25 -8.22
C LYS A 116 3.45 10.13 -7.92
N PHE A 117 3.10 9.31 -8.91
CA PHE A 117 2.30 8.10 -8.73
C PHE A 117 3.03 7.10 -7.83
N LEU A 118 4.30 6.84 -8.10
CA LEU A 118 5.11 5.94 -7.27
C LEU A 118 5.28 6.50 -5.86
N ASP A 119 5.48 7.81 -5.71
CA ASP A 119 5.51 8.47 -4.40
C ASP A 119 4.22 8.22 -3.62
N ASN A 120 3.06 8.41 -4.25
CA ASN A 120 1.78 8.13 -3.63
C ASN A 120 1.66 6.66 -3.20
N PHE A 121 2.03 5.73 -4.08
CA PHE A 121 1.97 4.30 -3.83
C PHE A 121 2.81 3.92 -2.60
N PHE A 122 4.06 4.35 -2.53
CA PHE A 122 4.96 4.02 -1.41
C PHE A 122 4.58 4.73 -0.11
N TYR A 123 4.14 5.99 -0.16
CA TYR A 123 3.76 6.73 1.05
C TYR A 123 2.45 6.26 1.67
N SER A 124 1.45 5.94 0.83
CA SER A 124 0.10 5.69 1.30
C SER A 124 -0.16 4.23 1.67
N SER A 125 0.49 3.29 0.96
CA SER A 125 0.10 1.88 1.03
C SER A 125 1.00 0.99 1.90
N SER A 126 2.05 1.51 2.53
CA SER A 126 3.01 0.70 3.31
C SER A 126 2.36 -0.04 4.49
N THR A 127 1.51 0.64 5.27
CA THR A 127 0.82 0.03 6.41
C THR A 127 -0.22 -1.01 5.98
N MET A 128 -0.99 -0.70 4.94
CA MET A 128 -2.02 -1.61 4.43
C MET A 128 -1.43 -2.84 3.75
N PHE A 129 -0.24 -2.70 3.14
CA PHE A 129 0.54 -3.81 2.62
C PHE A 129 0.88 -4.83 3.71
N ILE A 130 1.37 -4.36 4.86
CA ILE A 130 1.67 -5.21 6.04
C ILE A 130 0.38 -5.87 6.56
N PHE A 131 -0.73 -5.13 6.61
CA PHE A 131 -2.00 -5.66 7.09
C PHE A 131 -2.57 -6.78 6.20
N ILE A 132 -2.67 -6.55 4.89
CA ILE A 132 -3.21 -7.53 3.94
C ILE A 132 -2.28 -8.74 3.81
N SER A 133 -0.96 -8.53 3.85
CA SER A 133 -0.03 -9.64 3.87
C SER A 133 -0.20 -10.52 5.11
N ALA A 134 -0.37 -9.94 6.30
CA ALA A 134 -0.63 -10.70 7.52
C ALA A 134 -1.92 -11.53 7.44
N ILE A 135 -2.98 -10.99 6.83
CA ILE A 135 -4.24 -11.71 6.59
C ILE A 135 -4.02 -12.90 5.65
N LEU A 136 -3.32 -12.70 4.52
CA LEU A 136 -3.02 -13.78 3.58
C LEU A 136 -2.10 -14.85 4.17
N LEU A 137 -1.16 -14.45 5.03
CA LEU A 137 -0.32 -15.37 5.80
C LEU A 137 -1.16 -16.20 6.78
N GLY A 138 -2.09 -15.58 7.50
CA GLY A 138 -2.99 -16.27 8.43
C GLY A 138 -3.86 -17.31 7.72
N TYR A 139 -4.45 -16.94 6.58
CA TYR A 139 -5.17 -17.86 5.70
C TYR A 139 -4.29 -19.02 5.22
N GLY A 140 -3.09 -18.73 4.69
CA GLY A 140 -2.20 -19.75 4.15
C GLY A 140 -1.68 -20.73 5.21
N SER A 141 -1.48 -20.25 6.43
CA SER A 141 -1.04 -21.04 7.58
C SER A 141 -2.09 -22.09 7.98
N TYR A 142 -3.36 -21.69 8.07
CA TYR A 142 -4.46 -22.60 8.40
C TYR A 142 -4.56 -23.78 7.41
N PHE A 143 -4.48 -23.49 6.11
CA PHE A 143 -4.53 -24.51 5.06
C PHE A 143 -3.20 -25.24 4.82
N ARG A 144 -2.17 -24.98 5.63
CA ARG A 144 -0.81 -25.55 5.52
C ARG A 144 -0.25 -25.47 4.10
N LYS A 145 -0.43 -24.33 3.44
CA LYS A 145 0.00 -24.13 2.05
C LYS A 145 1.53 -24.08 1.95
N SER A 146 2.06 -24.61 0.84
CA SER A 146 3.49 -24.58 0.51
C SER A 146 4.01 -23.16 0.36
N PHE A 147 5.32 -22.97 0.51
CA PHE A 147 5.98 -21.66 0.37
C PHE A 147 5.66 -20.91 -0.94
N ASN A 148 5.51 -21.66 -2.03
CA ASN A 148 5.14 -21.11 -3.34
C ASN A 148 3.84 -20.30 -3.31
N PHE A 149 2.85 -20.72 -2.51
CA PHE A 149 1.58 -20.01 -2.38
C PHE A 149 1.78 -18.59 -1.85
N TYR A 150 2.70 -18.39 -0.90
CA TYR A 150 2.97 -17.06 -0.36
C TYR A 150 3.61 -16.16 -1.40
N ILE A 151 4.63 -16.64 -2.13
CA ILE A 151 5.25 -15.88 -3.22
C ILE A 151 4.21 -15.48 -4.27
N PHE A 152 3.39 -16.43 -4.72
CA PHE A 152 2.33 -16.17 -5.69
C PHE A 152 1.28 -15.20 -5.15
N SER A 153 0.92 -15.28 -3.87
CA SER A 153 -0.04 -14.37 -3.24
C SER A 153 0.52 -12.94 -3.15
N PHE A 154 1.79 -12.80 -2.76
CA PHE A 154 2.44 -11.49 -2.70
C PHE A 154 2.56 -10.84 -4.08
N ILE A 155 3.10 -11.57 -5.06
CA ILE A 155 3.40 -11.02 -6.39
C ILE A 155 2.14 -10.95 -7.25
N GLY A 156 1.29 -11.98 -7.23
CA GLY A 156 0.14 -12.11 -8.11
C GLY A 156 -1.13 -11.46 -7.59
N VAL A 157 -1.26 -11.26 -6.27
CA VAL A 157 -2.48 -10.68 -5.67
C VAL A 157 -2.16 -9.32 -5.06
N LEU A 158 -1.23 -9.27 -4.11
CA LEU A 158 -1.05 -8.11 -3.25
C LEU A 158 -0.48 -6.90 -4.02
N ILE A 159 0.56 -7.09 -4.83
CA ILE A 159 1.13 -6.00 -5.64
C ILE A 159 0.09 -5.44 -6.64
N PRO A 160 -0.59 -6.26 -7.47
CA PRO A 160 -1.65 -5.77 -8.36
C PRO A 160 -2.79 -5.09 -7.61
N PHE A 161 -3.23 -5.66 -6.49
CA PHE A 161 -4.29 -5.09 -5.65
C PHE A 161 -3.97 -3.66 -5.21
N MET A 162 -2.73 -3.43 -4.74
CA MET A 162 -2.28 -2.09 -4.32
C MET A 162 -2.17 -1.12 -5.49
N LEU A 163 -1.63 -1.58 -6.63
CA LEU A 163 -1.50 -0.75 -7.83
C LEU A 163 -2.86 -0.36 -8.40
N MET A 164 -3.82 -1.29 -8.40
CA MET A 164 -5.19 -1.02 -8.82
C MET A 164 -5.84 0.01 -7.90
N SER A 165 -5.68 -0.11 -6.58
CA SER A 165 -6.20 0.85 -5.61
C SER A 165 -5.62 2.25 -5.83
N ALA A 166 -4.29 2.39 -5.97
CA ALA A 166 -3.65 3.68 -6.21
C ALA A 166 -4.12 4.32 -7.53
N SER A 167 -4.18 3.54 -8.61
CA SER A 167 -4.62 4.00 -9.93
C SER A 167 -6.09 4.45 -9.92
N PHE A 168 -6.96 3.66 -9.28
CA PHE A 168 -8.38 3.98 -9.12
C PHE A 168 -8.57 5.29 -8.36
N SER A 169 -7.83 5.46 -7.26
CA SER A 169 -7.89 6.64 -6.40
C SER A 169 -7.45 7.91 -7.11
N ILE A 170 -6.35 7.85 -7.87
CA ILE A 170 -5.84 8.99 -8.62
C ILE A 170 -6.80 9.37 -9.76
N THR A 171 -7.42 8.38 -10.40
CA THR A 171 -8.44 8.60 -11.43
C THR A 171 -9.66 9.32 -10.84
N ILE A 172 -10.16 8.87 -9.68
CA ILE A 172 -11.24 9.54 -8.95
C ILE A 172 -10.86 10.97 -8.59
N LEU A 173 -9.65 11.18 -8.03
CA LEU A 173 -9.18 12.50 -7.65
C LEU A 173 -9.14 13.46 -8.86
N MET A 174 -8.59 13.01 -9.99
CA MET A 174 -8.56 13.80 -11.22
C MET A 174 -9.97 14.15 -11.70
N LEU A 175 -10.92 13.24 -11.57
CA LEU A 175 -12.32 13.46 -11.95
C LEU A 175 -12.98 14.50 -11.03
N ILE A 176 -12.78 14.40 -9.71
CA ILE A 176 -13.29 15.39 -8.73
C ILE A 176 -12.75 16.79 -9.03
N LEU A 177 -11.44 16.92 -9.25
CA LEU A 177 -10.82 18.21 -9.52
C LEU A 177 -11.27 18.81 -10.86
N ARG A 178 -11.46 17.96 -11.88
CA ARG A 178 -11.99 18.39 -13.18
C ARG A 178 -13.42 18.91 -13.06
N LEU A 179 -14.26 18.27 -12.24
CA LEU A 179 -15.62 18.73 -11.98
C LEU A 179 -15.63 20.03 -11.18
N SER A 180 -14.76 20.17 -10.17
CA SER A 180 -14.66 21.38 -9.35
C SER A 180 -14.25 22.61 -10.13
N LYS A 181 -13.49 22.48 -11.23
CA LYS A 181 -13.07 23.61 -12.08
C LYS A 181 -14.21 24.14 -12.98
N LYS A 182 -15.28 23.36 -13.18
CA LYS A 182 -16.36 23.70 -14.12
C LYS A 182 -17.44 24.61 -13.51
N ASN A 183 -17.42 24.80 -12.19
CA ASN A 183 -18.18 25.81 -11.47
C ASN A 183 -17.29 26.99 -11.12
#